data_AF-A0A7L4AZN8-F1
#
_entry.id   AF-A0A7L4AZN8-F1
#
_cell.length_a   1.000
_cell.length_b   1.000
_cell.length_c   1.000
_cell.angle_alpha   90.00
_cell.angle_beta   90.00
_cell.angle_gamma   90.00
#
_symmetry.space_group_name_H-M   'P 1'
#
loop_
_entity.id
_entity.type
_entity.pdbx_description
1 polymer ?
#
loop_
_entity_poly.entity_id
_entity_poly.type
_entity_poly.pdbx_seq_one_letter_code
_entity_poly.pdbx_strand_id
1 'polypeptide(L)'
;FRFKDSLAEDLRRADLVISHAGAGSCLETLEKGKPLVVVINEKLMNNHQLELAKQLHRDGHVLCCNCSTLVETLQLMDLSALKPFPPGQPEKFALFLDKVVGFQ
;
A
#
# COMPACT_ATOMS: atom_id res chain seq x y z
N PHE A 1 14.72 6.88 -11.40
CA PHE A 1 14.50 5.41 -11.51
C PHE A 1 13.99 5.13 -12.90
N ARG A 2 14.51 4.12 -13.61
CA ARG A 2 13.95 3.71 -14.91
C ARG A 2 12.84 2.69 -14.66
N PHE A 3 11.88 2.61 -15.57
CA PHE A 3 10.87 1.54 -15.53
C PHE A 3 11.56 0.16 -15.54
N LYS A 4 11.02 -0.77 -14.77
CA LYS A 4 11.51 -2.16 -14.64
C LYS A 4 10.29 -3.09 -14.64
N ASP A 5 10.50 -4.31 -15.11
CA ASP A 5 9.44 -5.33 -15.16
C ASP A 5 9.07 -5.87 -13.76
N SER A 6 9.95 -5.72 -12.77
CA SER A 6 9.71 -6.16 -11.40
C SER A 6 10.43 -5.29 -10.37
N LEU A 7 9.79 -5.10 -9.22
CA LEU A 7 10.35 -4.46 -8.03
C LEU A 7 10.82 -5.47 -6.97
N ALA A 8 10.66 -6.78 -7.20
CA ALA A 8 10.84 -7.80 -6.17
C ALA A 8 12.22 -7.78 -5.49
N GLU A 9 13.29 -7.59 -6.27
CA GLU A 9 14.67 -7.47 -5.77
C GLU A 9 14.87 -6.20 -4.92
N ASP A 10 14.35 -5.07 -5.38
CA ASP A 10 14.44 -3.78 -4.70
C ASP A 10 13.66 -3.85 -3.36
N LEU A 11 12.45 -4.40 -3.38
CA LEU A 11 11.63 -4.62 -2.19
C LEU A 11 12.29 -5.56 -1.20
N ARG A 12 12.90 -6.67 -1.66
CA ARG A 12 13.58 -7.62 -0.76
C ARG A 12 14.70 -6.94 0.01
N ARG A 13 15.48 -6.08 -0.65
CA ARG A 13 16.62 -5.36 -0.07
C ARG A 13 16.24 -4.15 0.77
N ALA A 14 15.04 -3.60 0.59
CA ALA A 14 14.60 -2.42 1.31
C ALA A 14 14.20 -2.75 2.76
N ASP A 15 14.60 -1.89 3.68
CA ASP A 15 14.10 -1.89 5.07
C ASP A 15 12.86 -0.99 5.24
N LEU A 16 12.70 0.00 4.35
CA LEU A 16 11.59 0.93 4.28
C LEU A 16 11.30 1.27 2.81
N VAL A 17 10.02 1.35 2.47
CA VAL A 17 9.56 1.79 1.14
C VAL A 17 8.76 3.09 1.28
N ILE A 18 8.98 4.03 0.37
CA ILE A 18 8.22 5.28 0.26
C ILE A 18 7.55 5.30 -1.13
N SER A 19 6.22 5.39 -1.18
CA SER A 19 5.44 5.31 -2.42
C SER A 19 4.39 6.41 -2.51
N HIS A 20 4.04 6.87 -3.72
CA HIS A 20 3.07 7.95 -3.95
C HIS A 20 1.60 7.50 -4.02
N ALA A 21 1.21 6.47 -3.26
CA ALA A 21 -0.12 5.84 -3.30
C ALA A 21 -0.48 5.10 -4.60
N GLY A 22 0.52 4.67 -5.38
CA GLY A 22 0.30 3.75 -6.49
C GLY A 22 -0.15 2.37 -5.99
N ALA A 23 -1.37 1.94 -6.35
CA ALA A 23 -2.00 0.73 -5.79
C ALA A 23 -1.14 -0.53 -5.91
N GLY A 24 -0.59 -0.81 -7.10
CA GLY A 24 0.26 -1.99 -7.33
C GLY A 24 1.52 -1.97 -6.46
N SER A 25 2.23 -0.84 -6.42
CA SER A 25 3.44 -0.71 -5.60
C SER A 25 3.14 -0.82 -4.10
N CYS A 26 2.02 -0.25 -3.63
CA CYS A 26 1.61 -0.36 -2.24
C CYS A 26 1.31 -1.82 -1.87
N LEU A 27 0.49 -2.52 -2.67
CA LEU A 27 0.12 -3.90 -2.39
C LEU A 27 1.32 -4.84 -2.49
N GLU A 28 2.15 -4.73 -3.52
CA GLU A 28 3.36 -5.56 -3.68
C GLU A 28 4.32 -5.37 -2.50
N THR A 29 4.48 -4.13 -2.01
CA THR A 29 5.29 -3.83 -0.82
C THR A 29 4.74 -4.51 0.43
N LEU A 30 3.42 -4.40 0.65
CA LEU A 30 2.75 -4.97 1.81
C LEU A 30 2.73 -6.49 1.79
N GLU A 31 2.56 -7.11 0.62
CA GLU A 31 2.67 -8.57 0.42
C GLU A 31 4.08 -9.10 0.75
N LYS A 32 5.12 -8.28 0.54
CA LYS A 32 6.50 -8.58 0.96
C LYS A 32 6.76 -8.29 2.44
N GLY A 33 5.75 -7.85 3.19
CA GLY A 33 5.85 -7.53 4.61
C GLY A 33 6.76 -6.33 4.90
N LYS A 34 6.94 -5.43 3.93
CA LYS A 34 7.85 -4.29 4.06
C LYS A 34 7.12 -3.08 4.65
N PRO A 35 7.73 -2.36 5.62
CA PRO A 35 7.18 -1.10 6.11
C PRO A 35 7.01 -0.08 4.98
N LEU A 36 5.88 0.62 4.97
CA LEU A 36 5.48 1.49 3.88
C LEU A 36 5.01 2.86 4.39
N VAL A 37 5.63 3.91 3.85
CA VAL A 37 5.16 5.30 3.97
C VAL A 37 4.55 5.72 2.64
N VAL A 38 3.30 6.15 2.68
CA VAL A 38 2.56 6.62 1.52
C VAL A 38 2.55 8.15 1.49
N VAL A 39 3.14 8.73 0.44
CA VAL A 39 3.20 10.17 0.20
C VAL A 39 2.07 10.57 -0.73
N ILE A 40 1.04 11.20 -0.17
CA ILE A 40 -0.16 11.62 -0.90
C ILE A 40 0.16 12.85 -1.74
N ASN A 41 -0.16 12.79 -3.03
CA ASN A 41 -0.16 13.96 -3.90
C ASN A 41 -1.53 14.64 -3.87
N GLU A 42 -1.66 15.67 -3.04
CA GLU A 42 -2.90 16.43 -2.86
C GLU A 42 -3.34 17.21 -4.12
N LYS A 43 -2.46 17.37 -5.12
CA LYS A 43 -2.76 18.09 -6.36
C LYS A 43 -3.32 17.18 -7.46
N LEU A 44 -3.23 15.85 -7.31
CA LEU A 44 -3.76 14.91 -8.30
C LEU A 44 -5.21 14.57 -7.94
N MET A 45 -6.17 15.05 -8.74
CA MET A 45 -7.63 14.96 -8.53
C MET A 45 -8.24 13.54 -8.60
N ASN A 46 -7.45 12.49 -8.70
CA ASN A 46 -7.97 11.12 -8.80
C ASN A 46 -8.07 10.49 -7.40
N ASN A 47 -9.25 10.63 -6.78
CA ASN A 47 -9.57 10.22 -5.41
C ASN A 47 -9.30 8.74 -5.09
N HIS A 48 -9.20 7.86 -6.09
CA HIS A 48 -9.04 6.42 -5.87
C HIS A 48 -7.73 6.03 -5.18
N GLN A 49 -6.62 6.69 -5.50
CA GLN A 49 -5.34 6.41 -4.83
C GLN A 49 -5.39 6.85 -3.36
N LEU A 50 -6.07 7.97 -3.10
CA LEU A 50 -6.28 8.51 -1.77
C LEU A 50 -7.18 7.61 -0.92
N GLU A 51 -8.23 7.03 -1.50
CA GLU A 51 -9.12 6.08 -0.83
C GLU A 51 -8.36 4.86 -0.33
N LEU A 52 -7.51 4.26 -1.18
CA LEU A 52 -6.66 3.14 -0.81
C LEU A 52 -5.69 3.51 0.33
N ALA A 53 -4.96 4.62 0.18
CA ALA A 53 -4.01 5.08 1.20
C ALA A 53 -4.70 5.35 2.54
N LYS A 54 -5.87 6.00 2.52
CA LYS A 54 -6.68 6.26 3.71
C LYS A 54 -7.21 4.97 4.34
N GLN A 55 -7.61 3.99 3.56
CA GLN A 55 -8.07 2.70 4.09
C GLN A 55 -6.92 1.95 4.77
N LEU A 56 -5.79 1.77 4.07
CA LEU A 56 -4.60 1.09 4.61
C LEU A 56 -4.08 1.78 5.87
N HIS A 57 -4.10 3.11 5.92
CA HIS A 57 -3.68 3.87 7.09
C HIS A 57 -4.64 3.67 8.27
N ARG A 58 -5.96 3.77 8.02
CA ARG A 58 -6.99 3.51 9.05
C ARG A 58 -6.88 2.11 9.64
N ASP A 59 -6.56 1.12 8.82
CA ASP A 59 -6.39 -0.26 9.26
C ASP A 59 -5.05 -0.50 9.97
N GLY A 60 -4.13 0.47 9.91
CA GLY A 60 -2.84 0.47 10.60
C GLY A 60 -1.71 -0.23 9.84
N HIS A 61 -1.83 -0.38 8.52
CA HIS A 61 -0.84 -1.07 7.69
C HIS A 61 0.24 -0.14 7.13
N VAL A 62 -0.04 1.16 7.02
CA VAL A 62 0.86 2.15 6.43
C VAL A 62 0.87 3.45 7.22
N LEU A 63 1.97 4.19 7.12
CA LEU A 63 1.99 5.62 7.47
C LEU A 63 1.62 6.45 6.25
N CYS A 64 0.88 7.53 6.45
CA CYS A 64 0.51 8.45 5.38
C CYS A 64 1.03 9.86 5.71
N CYS A 65 1.61 10.52 4.71
CA CYS A 65 2.02 11.91 4.80
C CYS A 65 1.82 12.59 3.45
N ASN A 66 2.11 13.88 3.36
CA ASN A 66 2.23 14.59 2.09
C ASN A 66 3.69 15.06 1.93
N CYS A 67 3.99 15.76 0.84
CA CYS A 67 5.35 16.22 0.58
C CYS A 67 5.89 17.19 1.65
N SER A 68 5.03 17.98 2.30
CA SER A 68 5.48 18.93 3.33
C SER A 68 5.71 18.26 4.70
N THR A 69 4.96 17.20 5.02
CA THR A 69 5.07 16.48 6.31
C THR A 69 5.96 15.24 6.24
N LEU A 70 6.53 14.91 5.08
CA LEU A 70 7.37 13.73 4.90
C LEU A 70 8.58 13.70 5.84
N VAL A 71 9.27 14.82 6.02
CA VAL A 71 10.46 14.90 6.88
C VAL A 71 10.09 14.62 8.34
N GLU A 72 9.04 15.26 8.84
CA GLU A 72 8.51 15.05 10.19
C GLU A 72 8.08 13.59 10.39
N THR A 73 7.37 13.03 9.40
CA THR A 73 6.94 11.63 9.43
C THR A 73 8.12 10.67 9.57
N LEU A 74 9.21 10.88 8.82
CA LEU A 74 10.40 10.03 8.89
C LEU A 74 11.16 10.17 10.22
N GLN A 75 11.06 11.31 10.89
CA GLN A 75 11.69 11.53 12.19
C GLN A 75 10.90 10.89 13.34
N LEU A 76 9.57 10.89 13.24
CA LEU A 76 8.67 10.42 14.30
C LEU A 76 8.12 9.00 14.07
N MET A 77 8.42 8.40 12.92
CA MET A 77 7.86 7.08 12.56
C MET A 77 8.22 6.01 13.59
N ASP A 78 7.21 5.25 13.99
CA ASP A 78 7.38 3.99 14.69
C ASP A 78 6.90 2.85 13.78
N LEU A 79 7.87 2.19 13.13
CA LEU A 79 7.58 1.07 12.23
C LEU A 79 7.09 -0.17 12.98
N SER A 80 7.36 -0.29 14.29
CA SER A 80 6.93 -1.42 15.10
C SER A 80 5.43 -1.40 15.39
N ALA A 81 4.81 -0.22 15.30
CA ALA A 81 3.37 -0.04 15.46
C ALA A 81 2.56 -0.49 14.22
N LEU A 82 3.21 -0.74 13.08
CA LEU A 82 2.53 -1.15 11.86
C LEU A 82 2.06 -2.60 11.92
N LYS A 83 0.79 -2.82 11.56
CA LYS A 83 0.20 -4.15 11.47
C LYS A 83 0.58 -4.80 10.14
N PRO A 84 1.06 -6.06 10.14
CA PRO A 84 1.26 -6.81 8.91
C PRO A 84 -0.01 -6.83 8.05
N PHE A 85 0.14 -6.67 6.74
CA PHE A 85 -0.98 -6.75 5.82
C PHE A 85 -1.39 -8.21 5.65
N PRO A 86 -2.70 -8.53 5.76
CA PRO A 86 -3.15 -9.91 5.60
C PRO A 86 -2.93 -10.39 4.16
N PRO A 87 -2.63 -11.70 3.96
CA PRO A 87 -2.56 -12.25 2.63
C PRO A 87 -3.93 -12.13 1.94
N GLY A 88 -3.90 -11.90 0.62
CA GLY A 88 -5.10 -11.91 -0.21
C GLY A 88 -5.81 -13.26 -0.14
N GLN A 89 -7.14 -13.24 -0.30
CA GLN A 89 -7.98 -14.44 -0.26
C GLN A 89 -8.82 -14.53 -1.55
N PRO A 90 -8.19 -14.93 -2.69
CA PRO A 90 -8.86 -14.98 -3.99
C PRO A 90 -10.10 -15.88 -3.99
N GLU A 91 -10.12 -16.90 -3.13
CA GLU A 91 -11.22 -17.86 -3.02
C GLU A 91 -12.50 -17.15 -2.55
N LYS A 92 -12.38 -16.20 -1.63
CA LYS A 92 -13.54 -15.40 -1.17
C LYS A 92 -14.13 -14.56 -2.30
N PHE A 93 -13.27 -14.04 -3.18
CA PHE A 93 -13.71 -13.28 -4.34
C PHE A 93 -14.37 -14.18 -5.38
N ALA A 94 -13.79 -15.35 -5.68
CA ALA A 94 -14.38 -16.33 -6.57
C ALA A 94 -15.78 -16.77 -6.08
N LEU A 95 -15.90 -17.14 -4.80
CA LEU A 95 -17.19 -17.50 -4.19
C LEU A 95 -18.22 -16.37 -4.23
N PHE A 96 -17.79 -15.13 -4.03
CA PHE A 96 -18.67 -13.97 -4.15
C PHE A 96 -19.14 -13.78 -5.60
N LEU A 97 -18.24 -13.90 -6.57
CA LEU A 97 -18.59 -13.82 -7.98
C LEU A 97 -19.59 -14.92 -8.34
N ASP A 98 -19.30 -16.19 -8.04
CA ASP A 98 -20.20 -17.32 -8.34
C ASP A 98 -21.61 -17.08 -7.81
N LYS A 99 -21.73 -16.52 -6.60
CA LYS A 99 -23.00 -16.15 -5.97
C LYS A 99 -23.72 -14.99 -6.68
N VAL A 100 -22.99 -13.99 -7.17
CA VAL A 100 -23.56 -12.80 -7.81
C VAL A 100 -23.90 -13.03 -9.28
N VAL A 101 -23.06 -13.78 -10.00
CA VAL A 101 -23.22 -14.05 -11.44
C VAL A 101 -24.03 -15.32 -11.71
N GLY A 102 -24.30 -16.16 -10.72
CA GLY A 102 -25.30 -17.23 -10.80
C GLY A 102 -24.85 -18.49 -11.52
N PHE A 103 -23.56 -18.82 -11.51
CA PHE A 103 -23.10 -20.15 -11.91
C PHE A 103 -23.45 -21.17 -10.81
N GLN A 104 -24.68 -21.68 -10.85
CA GLN A 104 -25.04 -22.97 -10.23
C GLN A 104 -24.89 -24.10 -11.23
#